data_AF-A0A8X8VWD7-F1
#
_entry.id   AF-A0A8X8VWD7-F1
#
_cell.length_a   1.000
_cell.length_b   1.000
_cell.length_c   1.000
_cell.angle_alpha   90.00
_cell.angle_beta   90.00
_cell.angle_gamma   90.00
#
_symmetry.space_group_name_H-M   'P 1'
#
loop_
_entity.id
_entity.type
_entity.pdbx_description
1 polymer ?
#
loop_
_entity_poly.entity_id
_entity_poly.type
_entity_poly.pdbx_seq_one_letter_code
_entity_poly.pdbx_strand_id
1 'polypeptide(L)'
;MMRKASFKLSWYCKGEKSDRHKHDVVSFEKGNITTAERSSKQISLKWESPPQTVLMLTKPNSTSVKILCSEIVRWLKEQKNLTIFVEPRVKSELLTESPYYSFVQTWLDDKDVQTLHTKIDLIVTLGGDGTVLWVCDGLILSTTSGSTAYSLAAGGSMVHPQVPGILFTPICPHSLSFRPLILPEYVMLRVVVPFNSRSQAWVSFDGKDRKQLAPGDALVCSMAPWPVPTACQVDSTSDFLRSIHDGLHWNLRKTQAFDGPRDP
;
A
#
# COMPACT_ATOMS: atom_id res chain seq x y z
N MET A 1 12.18 28.33 7.67
CA MET A 1 12.63 27.14 8.40
C MET A 1 11.73 25.97 7.99
N MET A 2 12.19 25.09 7.10
CA MET A 2 11.40 23.94 6.62
C MET A 2 11.25 22.92 7.76
N ARG A 3 10.02 22.48 8.04
CA ARG A 3 9.74 21.47 9.07
C ARG A 3 9.69 20.08 8.42
N LYS A 4 10.48 19.14 8.95
CA LYS A 4 10.45 17.73 8.54
C LYS A 4 9.08 17.12 8.87
N ALA A 5 8.63 16.17 8.04
CA ALA A 5 7.38 15.45 8.27
C ALA A 5 7.41 14.87 9.69
N SER A 6 6.39 15.16 10.48
CA SER A 6 6.24 14.63 11.83
C SER A 6 4.83 14.08 11.94
N PHE A 7 4.73 12.79 12.24
CA PHE A 7 3.46 12.18 12.59
C PHE A 7 3.34 12.20 14.10
N LYS A 8 2.25 12.79 14.61
CA LYS A 8 1.92 12.71 16.03
C LYS A 8 1.18 11.41 16.24
N LEU A 9 1.86 10.40 16.80
CA LEU A 9 1.18 9.22 17.31
C LEU A 9 0.71 9.53 18.73
N SER A 10 -0.58 9.36 18.97
CA SER A 10 -1.17 9.44 20.30
C SER A 10 -1.80 8.09 20.61
N TRP A 11 -1.37 7.47 21.69
CA TRP A 11 -1.99 6.26 22.21
C TRP A 11 -2.30 6.41 23.70
N TYR A 12 -3.21 5.58 24.17
CA TYR A 12 -3.72 5.58 25.53
C TYR A 12 -3.37 4.25 26.19
N CYS A 13 -2.60 4.28 27.28
CA CYS A 13 -2.35 3.12 28.13
C CYS A 13 -3.11 3.30 29.45
N LYS A 14 -4.03 2.39 29.73
CA LYS A 14 -4.84 2.39 30.95
C LYS A 14 -4.07 1.71 32.08
N GLY A 15 -3.06 2.40 32.62
CA GLY A 15 -2.18 1.81 33.62
C GLY A 15 -1.09 2.74 34.12
N GLU A 16 -1.46 3.91 34.63
CA GLU A 16 -0.70 4.67 35.63
C GLU A 16 -1.58 5.87 36.06
N LYS A 17 -1.62 6.18 37.36
CA LYS A 17 -2.52 7.20 37.98
C LYS A 17 -2.15 8.66 37.62
N SER A 18 -1.86 8.94 36.36
CA SER A 18 -1.63 10.28 35.85
C SER A 18 -2.24 10.36 34.46
N ASP A 19 -3.28 11.19 34.32
CA ASP A 19 -4.03 11.49 33.10
C ASP A 19 -3.21 12.33 32.10
N ARG A 20 -1.92 12.03 31.97
CA ARG A 20 -1.02 12.69 31.03
C ARG A 20 -1.03 11.93 29.72
N HIS A 21 -1.63 12.53 28.69
CA HIS A 21 -1.43 12.12 27.31
C HIS A 21 0.07 12.06 27.01
N LYS A 22 0.62 10.86 26.79
CA LYS A 22 1.94 10.74 26.17
C LYS A 22 1.77 11.11 24.69
N HIS A 23 2.50 12.14 24.28
CA HIS A 23 2.59 12.56 22.90
C HIS A 23 3.99 12.26 22.43
N ASP A 24 4.17 11.19 21.66
CA ASP A 24 5.40 11.03 20.90
C ASP A 24 5.17 11.55 19.49
N VAL A 25 5.95 12.56 19.16
CA VAL A 25 6.08 13.05 17.80
C VAL A 25 7.13 12.16 17.15
N VAL A 26 6.70 11.28 16.24
CA VAL A 26 7.64 10.56 15.38
C VAL A 26 8.06 11.55 14.30
N SER A 27 9.17 12.23 14.55
CA SER A 27 9.88 13.06 13.59
C SER A 27 10.76 12.16 12.73
N PHE A 28 10.68 12.28 11.40
CA PHE A 28 11.74 11.75 10.53
C PHE A 28 12.96 12.66 10.67
N GLU A 29 13.64 12.64 11.82
CA GLU A 29 14.85 13.44 12.05
C GLU A 29 15.97 13.03 11.09
N LYS A 30 16.01 11.75 10.71
CA LYS A 30 16.95 11.17 9.75
C LYS A 30 16.20 10.75 8.47
N GLY A 31 16.33 11.56 7.43
CA GLY A 31 15.75 11.33 6.10
C GLY A 31 15.79 12.60 5.25
N ASN A 32 15.89 12.44 3.92
CA ASN A 32 15.96 13.51 2.92
C ASN A 32 14.57 13.93 2.39
N ILE A 33 13.49 13.63 3.10
CA ILE A 33 12.12 13.88 2.63
C ILE A 33 11.45 14.89 3.57
N THR A 34 11.00 16.02 3.01
CA THR A 34 10.21 17.04 3.71
C THR A 34 8.80 17.13 3.17
N THR A 35 7.89 17.72 3.95
CA THR A 35 6.58 18.09 3.44
C THR A 35 6.72 19.35 2.60
N ALA A 36 6.47 19.25 1.29
CA ALA A 36 6.48 20.37 0.36
C ALA A 36 5.30 21.31 0.62
N GLU A 37 4.11 20.74 0.79
CA GLU A 37 2.87 21.46 0.99
C GLU A 37 1.96 20.65 1.90
N ARG A 38 1.33 21.35 2.86
CA ARG A 38 0.36 20.79 3.78
C ARG A 38 -1.00 21.40 3.43
N SER A 39 -1.73 20.74 2.54
CA SER A 39 -3.16 20.96 2.38
C SER A 39 -3.91 20.14 3.43
N SER A 40 -5.13 20.55 3.81
CA SER A 40 -6.02 19.72 4.64
C SER A 40 -6.39 18.38 3.98
N LYS A 41 -6.04 18.18 2.70
CA LYS A 41 -6.37 16.99 1.89
C LYS A 41 -5.18 16.24 1.31
N GLN A 42 -3.97 16.79 1.32
CA GLN A 42 -2.80 16.13 0.75
C GLN A 42 -1.52 16.59 1.45
N ILE A 43 -0.67 15.63 1.78
CA ILE A 43 0.71 15.87 2.22
C ILE A 43 1.59 15.54 1.02
N SER A 44 2.09 16.57 0.34
CA SER A 44 3.07 16.37 -0.73
C SER A 44 4.44 16.18 -0.09
N LEU A 45 5.06 15.03 -0.33
CA LEU A 45 6.42 14.75 0.10
C LEU A 45 7.38 15.22 -1.00
N LYS A 46 8.27 16.13 -0.67
CA LYS A 46 9.32 16.64 -1.55
C LYS A 46 10.66 16.23 -0.99
N TRP A 47 11.50 15.71 -1.86
CA TRP A 47 12.88 15.44 -1.52
C TRP A 47 13.60 16.77 -1.23
N GLU A 48 14.26 16.87 -0.08
CA GLU A 48 15.14 17.99 0.27
C GLU A 48 16.31 18.10 -0.71
N SER A 49 16.81 16.94 -1.16
CA SER A 49 17.81 16.78 -2.22
C SER A 49 17.32 15.74 -3.22
N PRO A 50 17.57 15.90 -4.53
CA PRO A 50 17.19 14.88 -5.51
C PRO A 50 17.81 13.53 -5.12
N PRO A 51 17.04 12.43 -5.22
CA PRO A 51 17.55 11.11 -4.86
C PRO A 51 18.79 10.81 -5.70
N GLN A 52 19.84 10.29 -5.06
CA GLN A 52 21.10 9.97 -5.73
C GLN A 52 21.28 8.47 -5.91
N THR A 53 20.66 7.67 -5.05
CA THR A 53 20.83 6.21 -5.05
C THR A 53 19.52 5.46 -5.24
N VAL A 54 19.49 4.57 -6.25
CA VAL A 54 18.37 3.68 -6.56
C VAL A 54 18.76 2.23 -6.33
N LEU A 55 17.93 1.47 -5.61
CA LEU A 55 17.97 0.01 -5.60
C LEU A 55 16.98 -0.54 -6.61
N MET A 56 17.43 -1.40 -7.52
CA MET A 56 16.56 -2.16 -8.41
C MET A 56 16.46 -3.61 -7.97
N LEU A 57 15.22 -4.07 -7.77
CA LEU A 57 14.89 -5.46 -7.50
C LEU A 57 14.18 -6.03 -8.72
N THR A 58 14.49 -7.27 -9.11
CA THR A 58 13.91 -7.83 -10.35
C THR A 58 13.26 -9.19 -10.14
N LYS A 59 12.17 -9.48 -10.86
CA LYS A 59 11.60 -10.83 -10.91
C LYS A 59 12.62 -11.83 -11.44
N PRO A 60 12.89 -12.92 -10.72
CA PRO A 60 13.83 -13.93 -11.20
C PRO A 60 13.29 -14.66 -12.44
N ASN A 61 14.21 -15.09 -13.32
CA ASN A 61 13.95 -15.98 -14.46
C ASN A 61 12.94 -15.45 -15.49
N SER A 62 12.83 -14.12 -15.65
CA SER A 62 11.97 -13.50 -16.66
C SER A 62 12.80 -12.72 -17.68
N THR A 63 12.85 -13.21 -18.93
CA THR A 63 13.65 -12.60 -20.01
C THR A 63 13.20 -11.18 -20.33
N SER A 64 11.89 -10.90 -20.33
CA SER A 64 11.36 -9.56 -20.57
C SER A 64 11.78 -8.56 -19.49
N VAL A 65 11.80 -8.99 -18.21
CA VAL A 65 12.24 -8.16 -17.09
C VAL A 65 13.74 -7.90 -17.15
N LYS A 66 14.54 -8.87 -17.61
CA LYS A 66 15.99 -8.69 -17.80
C LYS A 66 16.30 -7.59 -18.81
N ILE A 67 15.66 -7.66 -19.98
CA ILE A 67 15.83 -6.65 -21.06
C ILE A 67 15.41 -5.26 -20.55
N LEU A 68 14.23 -5.18 -19.92
CA LEU A 68 13.75 -3.91 -19.37
C LEU A 68 14.66 -3.36 -18.26
N CYS A 69 15.21 -4.25 -17.43
CA CYS A 69 16.15 -3.86 -16.38
C CYS A 69 17.41 -3.25 -16.97
N SER A 70 17.99 -3.84 -18.02
CA SER A 70 19.20 -3.31 -18.64
C SER A 70 18.97 -1.93 -19.27
N GLU A 71 17.83 -1.74 -19.96
CA GLU A 71 17.40 -0.44 -20.49
C GLU A 71 17.22 0.64 -19.41
N ILE A 72 16.54 0.31 -18.30
CA ILE A 72 16.29 1.26 -17.22
C ILE A 72 17.60 1.61 -16.50
N VAL A 73 18.47 0.64 -16.23
CA VAL A 73 19.79 0.89 -15.62
C VAL A 73 20.61 1.84 -16.48
N ARG A 74 20.63 1.61 -17.79
CA ARG A 74 21.30 2.49 -18.76
C ARG A 74 20.70 3.90 -18.74
N TRP A 75 19.37 4.03 -18.79
CA TRP A 75 18.69 5.31 -18.74
C TRP A 75 18.94 6.08 -17.43
N LEU A 76 18.88 5.40 -16.28
CA LEU A 76 19.14 6.01 -14.97
C LEU A 76 20.58 6.52 -14.87
N LYS A 77 21.54 5.79 -15.46
CA LYS A 77 22.93 6.22 -15.48
C LYS A 77 23.17 7.38 -16.43
N GLU A 78 22.67 7.32 -17.66
CA GLU A 78 22.93 8.32 -18.70
C GLU A 78 22.15 9.62 -18.47
N GLN A 79 20.87 9.53 -18.12
CA GLN A 79 19.97 10.69 -18.06
C GLN A 79 19.90 11.33 -16.68
N LYS A 80 20.07 10.53 -15.62
CA LYS A 80 19.91 10.97 -14.23
C LYS A 80 21.20 10.90 -13.42
N ASN A 81 22.26 10.29 -13.96
CA ASN A 81 23.54 10.06 -13.30
C ASN A 81 23.41 9.51 -11.86
N LEU A 82 22.48 8.59 -11.66
CA LEU A 82 22.21 7.98 -10.36
C LEU A 82 23.20 6.85 -10.06
N THR A 83 23.40 6.59 -8.78
CA THR A 83 24.08 5.39 -8.29
C THR A 83 23.07 4.26 -8.23
N ILE A 84 23.35 3.15 -8.91
CA ILE A 84 22.43 2.02 -9.01
C ILE A 84 22.96 0.85 -8.19
N PHE A 85 22.11 0.36 -7.27
CA PHE A 85 22.26 -0.89 -6.56
C PHE A 85 21.32 -1.93 -7.16
N VAL A 86 21.78 -3.17 -7.27
CA VAL A 86 20.94 -4.31 -7.70
C VAL A 86 21.28 -5.53 -6.85
N GLU A 87 20.41 -6.55 -6.91
CA GLU A 87 20.70 -7.84 -6.28
C GLU A 87 21.94 -8.51 -6.90
N PRO A 88 22.74 -9.27 -6.12
CA PRO A 88 23.95 -9.92 -6.62
C PRO A 88 23.72 -10.73 -7.91
N ARG A 89 22.59 -11.44 -7.96
CA ARG A 89 22.15 -12.21 -9.13
C ARG A 89 21.98 -11.34 -10.38
N VAL A 90 21.33 -10.19 -10.24
CA VAL A 90 21.06 -9.25 -11.33
C VAL A 90 22.35 -8.63 -11.83
N LYS A 91 23.28 -8.31 -10.91
CA LYS A 91 24.61 -7.81 -11.28
C LYS A 91 25.37 -8.81 -12.15
N SER A 92 25.37 -10.09 -11.79
CA SER A 92 26.00 -11.14 -12.61
C SER A 92 25.35 -11.26 -13.99
N GLU A 93 24.02 -11.17 -14.07
CA GLU A 93 23.28 -11.20 -15.33
C GLU A 93 23.65 -10.00 -16.24
N LEU A 94 23.66 -8.79 -15.70
CA LEU A 94 24.03 -7.57 -16.44
C LEU A 94 25.49 -7.60 -16.92
N LEU A 95 26.42 -8.05 -16.08
CA LEU A 95 27.84 -8.17 -16.46
C LEU A 95 28.08 -9.21 -17.56
N THR A 96 27.25 -10.25 -17.62
CA THR A 96 27.29 -11.25 -18.69
C THR A 96 26.79 -10.66 -20.01
N GLU A 97 25.78 -9.78 -19.96
CA GLU A 97 25.23 -9.10 -21.13
C GLU A 97 26.22 -8.07 -21.70
N SER A 98 26.84 -7.26 -20.85
CA SER A 98 27.84 -6.27 -21.27
C SER A 98 28.75 -5.81 -20.13
N PRO A 99 30.07 -5.63 -20.37
CA PRO A 99 30.99 -5.06 -19.38
C PRO A 99 30.66 -3.59 -19.04
N TYR A 100 29.81 -2.94 -19.84
CA TYR A 100 29.32 -1.59 -19.59
C TYR A 100 28.70 -1.45 -18.19
N TYR A 101 28.01 -2.47 -17.68
CA TYR A 101 27.31 -2.43 -16.39
C TYR A 101 28.22 -2.61 -15.16
N SER A 102 29.54 -2.52 -15.32
CA SER A 102 30.52 -2.62 -14.22
C SER A 102 30.33 -1.56 -13.12
N PHE A 103 29.73 -0.41 -13.45
CA PHE A 103 29.42 0.65 -12.48
C PHE A 103 28.30 0.28 -11.49
N VAL A 104 27.54 -0.78 -11.74
CA VAL A 104 26.41 -1.18 -10.90
C VAL A 104 26.91 -1.80 -9.59
N GLN A 105 26.38 -1.32 -8.47
CA GLN A 105 26.75 -1.79 -7.13
C GLN A 105 25.84 -2.93 -6.66
N THR A 106 26.36 -3.77 -5.76
CA THR A 106 25.63 -4.86 -5.10
C THR A 106 26.14 -4.97 -3.67
N TRP A 107 25.41 -5.65 -2.80
CA TRP A 107 25.90 -6.10 -1.49
C TRP A 107 26.59 -7.47 -1.61
N LEU A 108 27.47 -7.77 -0.65
CA LEU A 108 28.20 -9.04 -0.58
C LEU A 108 27.78 -9.88 0.63
N ASP A 109 27.52 -9.24 1.77
CA ASP A 109 27.23 -9.91 3.04
C ASP A 109 25.86 -9.51 3.64
N ASP A 110 25.30 -10.37 4.49
CA ASP A 110 24.05 -10.09 5.23
C ASP A 110 24.15 -8.84 6.13
N LYS A 111 25.36 -8.48 6.55
CA LYS A 111 25.61 -7.23 7.31
C LYS A 111 25.38 -5.98 6.45
N ASP A 112 25.70 -6.03 5.16
CA ASP A 112 25.46 -4.92 4.24
C ASP A 112 23.96 -4.72 4.02
N VAL A 113 23.18 -5.80 3.97
CA VAL A 113 21.72 -5.76 3.83
C VAL A 113 21.07 -4.97 4.98
N GLN A 114 21.57 -5.13 6.21
CA GLN A 114 21.06 -4.38 7.36
C GLN A 114 21.32 -2.87 7.25
N THR A 115 22.39 -2.45 6.55
CA THR A 115 22.74 -1.04 6.36
C THR A 115 22.20 -0.42 5.07
N LEU A 116 21.61 -1.22 4.19
CA LEU A 116 21.16 -0.81 2.86
C LEU A 116 20.16 0.37 2.93
N HIS A 117 19.29 0.38 3.95
CA HIS A 117 18.31 1.44 4.19
C HIS A 117 18.92 2.83 4.44
N THR A 118 20.19 2.90 4.81
CA THR A 118 20.91 4.18 5.01
C THR A 118 21.61 4.69 3.74
N LYS A 119 21.76 3.83 2.72
CA LYS A 119 22.48 4.12 1.47
C LYS A 119 21.55 4.37 0.29
N ILE A 120 20.32 3.85 0.35
CA ILE A 120 19.34 3.89 -0.75
C ILE A 120 18.32 4.99 -0.50
N ASP A 121 18.10 5.84 -1.51
CA ASP A 121 17.04 6.84 -1.48
C ASP A 121 15.73 6.29 -2.08
N LEU A 122 15.82 5.49 -3.15
CA LEU A 122 14.66 5.01 -3.90
C LEU A 122 14.78 3.51 -4.22
N ILE A 123 13.69 2.77 -4.08
CA ILE A 123 13.61 1.36 -4.49
C ILE A 123 12.68 1.24 -5.70
N VAL A 124 13.16 0.62 -6.77
CA VAL A 124 12.43 0.33 -8.00
C VAL A 124 12.34 -1.18 -8.16
N THR A 125 11.12 -1.72 -8.26
CA THR A 125 10.91 -3.15 -8.48
C THR A 125 10.48 -3.38 -9.92
N LEU A 126 11.20 -4.23 -10.65
CA LEU A 126 10.92 -4.57 -12.05
C LEU A 126 10.51 -6.02 -12.16
N GLY A 127 9.32 -6.25 -12.71
CA GLY A 127 8.75 -7.58 -12.67
C GLY A 127 8.13 -7.85 -11.30
N GLY A 128 6.81 -7.75 -11.27
CA GLY A 128 6.00 -8.67 -10.52
C GLY A 128 5.41 -9.66 -11.53
N ASP A 129 5.27 -10.92 -11.17
CA ASP A 129 4.33 -11.83 -11.80
C ASP A 129 2.86 -11.52 -11.44
N GLY A 130 2.61 -10.37 -10.81
CA GLY A 130 1.42 -10.19 -10.00
C GLY A 130 1.53 -10.95 -8.68
N THR A 131 2.72 -11.02 -8.06
CA THR A 131 3.06 -11.72 -6.78
C THR A 131 2.22 -11.30 -5.58
N VAL A 132 1.29 -10.38 -5.78
CA VAL A 132 0.22 -10.03 -4.87
C VAL A 132 -0.88 -11.13 -4.86
N LEU A 133 -1.01 -11.96 -5.90
CA LEU A 133 -2.16 -12.87 -6.11
C LEU A 133 -1.94 -14.38 -5.83
N TRP A 134 -0.71 -14.87 -5.61
CA TRP A 134 -0.52 -16.23 -5.06
C TRP A 134 -0.78 -16.31 -3.56
N VAL A 135 -1.19 -15.19 -2.99
CA VAL A 135 -1.09 -14.90 -1.58
C VAL A 135 -2.46 -14.64 -1.00
N CYS A 136 -3.57 -14.86 -1.69
CA CYS A 136 -4.90 -14.67 -1.13
C CYS A 136 -5.96 -15.48 -1.88
N ASP A 137 -7.03 -15.85 -1.17
CA ASP A 137 -8.16 -16.57 -1.76
C ASP A 137 -8.96 -15.67 -2.71
N GLY A 138 -8.85 -14.35 -2.55
CA GLY A 138 -9.47 -13.37 -3.43
C GLY A 138 -9.03 -11.94 -3.14
N LEU A 139 -9.56 -11.00 -3.91
CA LEU A 139 -9.28 -9.57 -3.78
C LEU A 139 -10.59 -8.78 -3.86
N ILE A 140 -10.75 -7.81 -2.97
CA ILE A 140 -11.84 -6.84 -2.99
C ILE A 140 -11.29 -5.50 -3.45
N LEU A 141 -11.86 -4.98 -4.53
CA LEU A 141 -11.75 -3.58 -4.91
C LEU A 141 -13.07 -2.91 -4.53
N SER A 142 -13.01 -1.91 -3.65
CA SER A 142 -14.21 -1.28 -3.10
C SER A 142 -14.13 0.24 -3.19
N THR A 143 -15.28 0.89 -3.33
CA THR A 143 -15.40 2.33 -3.12
C THR A 143 -15.35 2.64 -1.62
N THR A 144 -15.17 3.91 -1.26
CA THR A 144 -15.22 4.32 0.15
C THR A 144 -16.57 4.03 0.80
N SER A 145 -17.68 4.10 0.05
CA SER A 145 -19.00 3.66 0.53
C SER A 145 -19.07 2.16 0.81
N GLY A 146 -18.43 1.33 -0.02
CA GLY A 146 -18.36 -0.12 0.18
C GLY A 146 -17.30 -0.56 1.21
N SER A 147 -16.64 0.39 1.88
CA SER A 147 -15.64 0.08 2.91
C SER A 147 -16.23 -0.64 4.12
N THR A 148 -17.51 -0.38 4.42
CA THR A 148 -18.27 -0.98 5.52
C THR A 148 -18.91 -2.33 5.16
N ALA A 149 -18.80 -2.76 3.90
CA ALA A 149 -19.37 -4.01 3.42
C ALA A 149 -18.34 -5.15 3.49
N TYR A 150 -18.17 -5.91 2.41
CA TYR A 150 -17.28 -7.07 2.39
C TYR A 150 -15.81 -6.70 2.66
N SER A 151 -15.41 -5.47 2.31
CA SER A 151 -14.09 -4.93 2.64
C SER A 151 -13.84 -4.92 4.15
N LEU A 152 -14.84 -4.54 4.96
CA LEU A 152 -14.74 -4.56 6.43
C LEU A 152 -14.62 -5.99 6.96
N ALA A 153 -15.41 -6.92 6.41
CA ALA A 153 -15.38 -8.33 6.79
C ALA A 153 -14.01 -8.98 6.52
N ALA A 154 -13.32 -8.56 5.45
CA ALA A 154 -11.98 -9.01 5.11
C ALA A 154 -10.86 -8.28 5.89
N GLY A 155 -11.19 -7.43 6.87
CA GLY A 155 -10.23 -6.71 7.71
C GLY A 155 -9.76 -5.36 7.15
N GLY A 156 -10.45 -4.84 6.13
CA GLY A 156 -10.26 -3.48 5.63
C GLY A 156 -10.74 -2.42 6.63
N SER A 157 -10.24 -1.20 6.47
CA SER A 157 -10.68 -0.07 7.30
C SER A 157 -12.02 0.50 6.84
N MET A 158 -12.84 0.97 7.78
CA MET A 158 -14.00 1.80 7.46
C MET A 158 -13.53 3.19 7.04
N VAL A 159 -14.02 3.65 5.89
CA VAL A 159 -13.63 4.93 5.29
C VAL A 159 -14.86 5.77 5.09
N HIS A 160 -14.76 7.06 5.43
CA HIS A 160 -15.85 8.00 5.25
C HIS A 160 -16.22 8.14 3.75
N PRO A 161 -17.51 8.12 3.36
CA PRO A 161 -17.92 8.12 1.95
C PRO A 161 -17.42 9.31 1.12
N GLN A 162 -17.20 10.48 1.75
CA GLN A 162 -16.65 11.67 1.06
C GLN A 162 -15.14 11.62 0.81
N VAL A 163 -14.42 10.61 1.33
CA VAL A 163 -13.00 10.45 1.01
C VAL A 163 -12.91 9.91 -0.42
N PRO A 164 -12.21 10.60 -1.33
CA PRO A 164 -11.98 10.08 -2.67
C PRO A 164 -10.92 8.97 -2.61
N GLY A 165 -11.28 7.75 -3.01
CA GLY A 165 -10.32 6.67 -3.06
C GLY A 165 -10.92 5.31 -3.39
N ILE A 166 -10.02 4.39 -3.71
CA ILE A 166 -10.31 2.98 -3.98
C ILE A 166 -9.67 2.15 -2.88
N LEU A 167 -10.45 1.31 -2.22
CA LEU A 167 -9.96 0.37 -1.24
C LEU A 167 -9.52 -0.90 -1.94
N PHE A 168 -8.33 -1.36 -1.60
CA PHE A 168 -7.75 -2.62 -2.02
C PHE A 168 -7.64 -3.50 -0.77
N THR A 169 -8.43 -4.58 -0.70
CA THR A 169 -8.47 -5.46 0.48
C THR A 169 -8.34 -6.92 0.07
N PRO A 170 -7.24 -7.61 0.43
CA PRO A 170 -7.11 -9.03 0.15
C PRO A 170 -8.03 -9.87 1.03
N ILE A 171 -8.55 -10.97 0.49
CA ILE A 171 -9.37 -11.95 1.21
C ILE A 171 -8.49 -13.13 1.61
N CYS A 172 -8.40 -13.42 2.90
CA CYS A 172 -7.63 -14.53 3.46
C CYS A 172 -6.20 -14.61 2.89
N PRO A 173 -5.36 -13.58 3.10
CA PRO A 173 -4.04 -13.61 2.51
C PRO A 173 -3.13 -14.65 3.18
N HIS A 174 -2.53 -15.53 2.39
CA HIS A 174 -1.43 -16.44 2.71
C HIS A 174 -0.08 -15.72 2.94
N SER A 175 -0.10 -14.42 3.29
CA SER A 175 1.07 -13.64 3.72
C SER A 175 0.72 -12.73 4.89
N LEU A 176 1.65 -12.68 5.85
CA LEU A 176 1.59 -11.85 7.04
C LEU A 176 1.74 -10.34 6.75
N SER A 177 2.32 -9.98 5.60
CA SER A 177 2.58 -8.59 5.21
C SER A 177 1.52 -8.01 4.27
N PHE A 178 0.57 -8.81 3.81
CA PHE A 178 -0.38 -8.36 2.80
C PHE A 178 -1.57 -7.65 3.43
N ARG A 179 -1.40 -6.35 3.70
CA ARG A 179 -2.36 -5.49 4.39
C ARG A 179 -3.27 -4.73 3.41
N PRO A 180 -4.51 -4.39 3.81
CA PRO A 180 -5.38 -3.52 3.03
C PRO A 180 -4.73 -2.16 2.73
N LEU A 181 -5.01 -1.62 1.55
CA LEU A 181 -4.51 -0.32 1.08
C LEU A 181 -5.66 0.58 0.67
N ILE A 182 -5.49 1.89 0.85
CA ILE A 182 -6.38 2.91 0.29
C ILE A 182 -5.57 3.64 -0.79
N LEU A 183 -6.08 3.58 -2.01
CA LEU A 183 -5.44 4.17 -3.19
C LEU A 183 -6.19 5.43 -3.63
N PRO A 184 -5.48 6.42 -4.20
CA PRO A 184 -6.12 7.61 -4.75
C PRO A 184 -7.12 7.30 -5.87
N GLU A 185 -8.15 8.13 -6.02
CA GLU A 185 -9.23 7.96 -7.00
C GLU A 185 -8.79 7.95 -8.47
N TYR A 186 -7.66 8.61 -8.78
CA TYR A 186 -7.11 8.68 -10.14
C TYR A 186 -6.34 7.43 -10.57
N VAL A 187 -6.14 6.47 -9.66
CA VAL A 187 -5.41 5.24 -9.97
C VAL A 187 -6.29 4.29 -10.77
N MET A 188 -5.72 3.72 -11.83
CA MET A 188 -6.31 2.62 -12.57
C MET A 188 -5.70 1.31 -12.11
N LEU A 189 -6.54 0.39 -11.66
CA LEU A 189 -6.14 -0.94 -11.20
C LEU A 189 -6.41 -1.96 -12.29
N ARG A 190 -5.40 -2.76 -12.63
CA ARG A 190 -5.54 -3.89 -13.55
C ARG A 190 -5.24 -5.18 -12.81
N VAL A 191 -6.26 -6.02 -12.65
CA VAL A 191 -6.18 -7.35 -12.05
C VAL A 191 -6.20 -8.37 -13.17
N VAL A 192 -5.19 -9.22 -13.26
CA VAL A 192 -5.01 -10.16 -14.37
C VAL A 192 -5.07 -11.58 -13.85
N VAL A 193 -5.81 -12.44 -14.53
CA VAL A 193 -5.74 -13.89 -14.31
C VAL A 193 -4.51 -14.40 -15.06
N PRO A 194 -3.50 -14.97 -14.37
CA PRO A 194 -2.31 -15.48 -15.05
C PRO A 194 -2.65 -16.53 -16.12
N PHE A 195 -1.93 -16.53 -17.23
CA PHE A 195 -2.11 -17.53 -18.30
C PHE A 195 -1.88 -18.97 -17.84
N ASN A 196 -1.08 -19.16 -16.78
CA ASN A 196 -0.80 -20.45 -16.16
C ASN A 196 -1.73 -20.77 -14.97
N SER A 197 -2.85 -20.04 -14.81
CA SER A 197 -3.81 -20.29 -13.73
C SER A 197 -4.39 -21.70 -13.84
N ARG A 198 -4.28 -22.46 -12.75
CA ARG A 198 -4.84 -23.83 -12.65
C ARG A 198 -6.28 -23.83 -12.14
N SER A 199 -6.75 -22.71 -11.61
CA SER A 199 -8.10 -22.53 -11.07
C SER A 199 -8.87 -21.46 -11.83
N GLN A 200 -10.20 -21.59 -11.78
CA GLN A 200 -11.12 -20.61 -12.36
C GLN A 200 -11.24 -19.41 -11.41
N ALA A 201 -11.01 -18.21 -11.93
CA ALA A 201 -11.25 -16.98 -11.19
C ALA A 201 -12.69 -16.51 -11.45
N TRP A 202 -13.32 -15.96 -10.42
CA TRP A 202 -14.66 -15.40 -10.49
C TRP A 202 -14.64 -13.96 -10.02
N VAL A 203 -15.34 -13.09 -10.74
CA VAL A 203 -15.60 -11.72 -10.31
C VAL A 203 -17.09 -11.54 -10.04
N SER A 204 -17.43 -10.78 -9.01
CA SER A 204 -18.79 -10.35 -8.70
C SER A 204 -18.78 -8.84 -8.51
N PHE A 205 -19.85 -8.17 -8.94
CA PHE A 205 -20.03 -6.73 -8.81
C PHE A 205 -21.17 -6.48 -7.83
N ASP A 206 -20.90 -5.74 -6.74
CA ASP A 206 -21.87 -5.45 -5.66
C ASP A 206 -22.59 -6.70 -5.10
N GLY A 207 -21.88 -7.83 -5.06
CA GLY A 207 -22.42 -9.12 -4.58
C GLY A 207 -23.40 -9.80 -5.54
N LYS A 208 -23.60 -9.25 -6.74
CA LYS A 208 -24.45 -9.81 -7.80
C LYS A 208 -23.61 -10.21 -9.02
N ASP A 209 -24.26 -10.91 -9.95
CA ASP A 209 -23.76 -11.21 -11.30
C ASP A 209 -22.31 -11.72 -11.35
N ARG A 210 -22.12 -12.96 -10.89
CA ARG A 210 -20.82 -13.62 -10.95
C ARG A 210 -20.45 -13.94 -12.39
N LYS A 211 -19.31 -13.41 -12.83
CA LYS A 211 -18.71 -13.72 -14.13
C LYS A 211 -17.42 -14.49 -13.93
N GLN A 212 -17.28 -15.59 -14.65
CA GLN A 212 -16.04 -16.36 -14.68
C GLN A 212 -15.02 -15.64 -15.57
N LEU A 213 -13.78 -15.56 -15.10
CA LEU A 213 -12.63 -15.03 -15.85
C LEU A 213 -11.75 -16.21 -16.31
N ALA A 214 -11.35 -16.18 -17.58
CA ALA A 214 -10.44 -17.16 -18.17
C ALA A 214 -8.98 -16.77 -17.92
N PRO A 215 -8.04 -17.72 -17.94
CA PRO A 215 -6.61 -17.42 -17.93
C PRO A 215 -6.23 -16.43 -19.04
N GLY A 216 -5.54 -15.35 -18.68
CA GLY A 216 -5.20 -14.24 -19.58
C GLY A 216 -6.18 -13.07 -19.56
N ASP A 217 -7.40 -13.25 -19.04
CA ASP A 217 -8.35 -12.17 -18.88
C ASP A 217 -7.87 -11.17 -17.84
N ALA A 218 -8.26 -9.91 -18.03
CA ALA A 218 -7.94 -8.83 -17.11
C ALA A 218 -9.18 -8.00 -16.78
N LEU A 219 -9.33 -7.69 -15.51
CA LEU A 219 -10.28 -6.73 -15.00
C LEU A 219 -9.57 -5.39 -14.79
N VAL A 220 -10.13 -4.33 -15.36
CA VAL A 220 -9.66 -2.96 -15.16
C VAL A 220 -10.70 -2.22 -14.34
N CYS A 221 -10.27 -1.63 -13.23
CA CYS A 221 -11.10 -0.86 -12.33
C CYS A 221 -10.53 0.55 -12.19
N SER A 222 -11.40 1.54 -12.35
CA SER A 222 -11.11 2.96 -12.17
C SER A 222 -12.36 3.65 -11.65
N MET A 223 -12.19 4.81 -11.00
CA MET A 223 -13.33 5.61 -10.58
C MET A 223 -14.16 6.07 -11.79
N ALA A 224 -15.48 5.99 -11.64
CA ALA A 224 -16.41 6.43 -12.68
C ALA A 224 -16.39 7.97 -12.77
N PRO A 225 -16.47 8.55 -13.99
CA PRO A 225 -16.57 10.01 -14.16
C PRO A 225 -17.82 10.61 -13.49
N TRP A 226 -18.87 9.81 -13.36
CA TRP A 226 -20.16 10.21 -12.80
C TRP A 226 -20.52 9.31 -11.62
N PRO A 227 -20.20 9.69 -10.38
CA PRO A 227 -20.54 8.91 -9.20
C PRO A 227 -22.05 8.90 -8.96
N VAL A 228 -22.54 7.81 -8.38
CA VAL A 228 -23.95 7.69 -8.00
C VAL A 228 -24.24 8.68 -6.86
N PRO A 229 -25.24 9.57 -7.00
CA PRO A 229 -25.61 10.49 -5.93
C PRO A 229 -26.23 9.71 -4.76
N THR A 230 -25.75 9.97 -3.55
CA THR A 230 -26.30 9.42 -2.31
C THR A 230 -27.15 10.45 -1.58
N ALA A 231 -28.32 10.04 -1.10
CA ALA A 231 -29.16 10.90 -0.25
C ALA A 231 -28.77 10.70 1.22
N CYS A 232 -28.65 11.82 1.94
CA CYS A 232 -28.43 11.85 3.38
C CYS A 232 -29.71 12.37 4.07
N GLN A 233 -30.03 11.83 5.23
CA GLN A 233 -31.12 12.29 6.08
C GLN A 233 -30.81 13.66 6.69
N VAL A 234 -29.58 13.87 7.16
CA VAL A 234 -29.14 15.14 7.75
C VAL A 234 -27.92 15.68 7.02
N ASP A 235 -26.79 15.02 7.19
CA ASP A 235 -25.54 15.33 6.51
C ASP A 235 -24.68 14.06 6.42
N SER A 236 -23.77 14.01 5.46
CA SER A 236 -23.00 12.79 5.19
C SER A 236 -22.16 12.31 6.37
N THR A 237 -21.70 13.23 7.23
CA THR A 237 -20.80 12.90 8.34
C THR A 237 -21.60 12.36 9.51
N SER A 238 -22.65 13.08 9.93
CA SER A 238 -23.52 12.64 11.02
C SER A 238 -24.22 11.33 10.68
N ASP A 239 -24.72 11.19 9.46
CA ASP A 239 -25.39 9.96 9.02
C ASP A 239 -24.43 8.78 8.98
N PHE A 240 -23.19 8.99 8.51
CA PHE A 240 -22.16 7.95 8.54
C PHE A 240 -21.81 7.53 9.97
N LEU A 241 -21.51 8.50 10.85
CA LEU A 241 -21.14 8.22 12.25
C LEU A 241 -22.28 7.52 12.99
N ARG A 242 -23.53 7.94 12.75
CA ARG A 242 -24.71 7.28 13.31
C ARG A 242 -24.87 5.87 12.76
N SER A 243 -24.67 5.67 11.46
CA SER A 243 -24.77 4.35 10.82
C SER A 243 -23.74 3.37 11.35
N ILE A 244 -22.49 3.79 11.57
CA ILE A 244 -21.46 2.90 12.15
C ILE A 244 -21.70 2.64 13.64
N HIS A 245 -22.23 3.62 14.38
CA HIS A 245 -22.54 3.45 15.80
C HIS A 245 -23.76 2.52 15.99
N ASP A 246 -24.88 2.83 15.35
CA ASP A 246 -26.15 2.12 15.52
C ASP A 246 -26.17 0.79 14.74
N GLY A 247 -25.56 0.75 13.55
CA GLY A 247 -25.59 -0.42 12.66
C GLY A 247 -24.44 -1.39 12.89
N LEU A 248 -23.22 -0.90 13.13
CA LEU A 248 -22.02 -1.73 13.31
C LEU A 248 -21.54 -1.79 14.76
N HIS A 249 -22.26 -1.15 15.69
CA HIS A 249 -21.90 -1.14 17.12
C HIS A 249 -20.45 -0.67 17.36
N TRP A 250 -19.98 0.25 16.52
CA TRP A 250 -18.58 0.63 16.47
C TRP A 250 -18.13 1.24 17.80
N ASN A 251 -17.12 0.61 18.41
CA ASN A 251 -16.51 1.02 19.67
C ASN A 251 -17.51 1.15 20.85
N LEU A 252 -18.60 0.37 20.84
CA LEU A 252 -19.50 0.29 21.99
C LEU A 252 -18.80 -0.36 23.18
N ARG A 253 -18.66 0.41 24.26
CA ARG A 253 -18.17 -0.08 25.55
C ARG A 253 -19.37 -0.50 26.41
N LYS A 254 -19.41 -1.77 26.82
CA LYS A 254 -20.27 -2.18 27.95
C LYS A 254 -19.78 -1.45 29.21
N THR A 255 -20.67 -0.70 29.85
CA THR A 255 -20.41 -0.07 31.14
C THR A 255 -20.06 -1.17 32.15
N GLN A 256 -18.86 -1.11 32.71
CA GLN A 256 -18.52 -1.97 33.84
C GLN A 256 -19.32 -1.48 35.05
N ALA A 257 -20.11 -2.36 35.65
CA ALA A 257 -20.66 -2.10 36.99
C ALA A 257 -19.50 -1.91 37.97
N PHE A 258 -19.72 -1.10 39.01
CA PHE A 258 -18.69 -0.78 40.01
C PHE A 258 -18.17 -2.03 40.74
N ASP A 259 -19.02 -3.05 40.84
CA ASP A 259 -18.65 -4.38 41.30
C ASP A 259 -18.51 -5.30 40.07
N GLY A 260 -17.39 -6.02 39.98
CA GLY A 260 -17.06 -6.92 38.87
C GLY A 260 -18.11 -8.00 38.58
N PRO A 261 -17.88 -8.87 37.57
CA PRO A 261 -18.90 -9.79 37.07
C PRO A 261 -19.40 -10.71 38.19
N ARG A 262 -20.71 -10.67 38.46
CA ARG A 262 -21.42 -11.78 39.08
C ARG A 262 -21.93 -12.64 37.94
N ASP A 263 -21.13 -13.63 37.57
CA ASP A 263 -21.61 -14.70 36.68
C ASP A 263 -22.63 -15.58 37.44
N PRO A 264 -23.58 -16.21 36.72
CA PRO A 264 -24.75 -16.91 37.27
C PRO A 264 -24.44 -18.17 38.08
#